data_AF-A0A554K271-F1
#
_entry.id   AF-A0A554K271-F1
#
_cell.length_a   1.000
_cell.length_b   1.000
_cell.length_c   1.000
_cell.angle_alpha   90.00
_cell.angle_beta   90.00
_cell.angle_gamma   90.00
#
_symmetry.space_group_name_H-M   'P 1'
#
loop_
_entity.id
_entity.type
_entity.pdbx_description
1 polymer ?
#
loop_
_entity_poly.entity_id
_entity_poly.type
_entity_poly.pdbx_seq_one_letter_code
_entity_poly.pdbx_strand_id
1 'polypeptide(L)'
;MAFLKDILQIEKEKMRIEAHIYPHQSLLNIKTYWQKVTGVQKEKVKVYVAVSRASRGKRPKNLLPHGTAYLKISGRQEFFKVLGFIDGLVKGIINETKLCQ
;
A
#
# COMPACT_ATOMS: atom_id res chain seq x y z
N MET A 1 -3.51 2.71 -8.42
CA MET A 1 -2.90 4.06 -8.36
C MET A 1 -3.87 5.17 -8.73
N ALA A 2 -4.89 4.93 -9.55
CA ALA A 2 -5.87 5.93 -9.96
C ALA A 2 -6.49 6.70 -8.77
N PHE A 3 -6.92 6.02 -7.70
CA PHE A 3 -7.43 6.73 -6.51
C PHE A 3 -6.42 7.73 -5.91
N LEU A 4 -5.16 7.34 -5.75
CA LEU A 4 -4.15 8.22 -5.16
C LEU A 4 -3.78 9.39 -6.08
N LYS A 5 -3.74 9.14 -7.40
CA LYS A 5 -3.35 10.13 -8.40
C LYS A 5 -4.51 11.04 -8.80
N ASP A 6 -5.64 10.46 -9.16
CA ASP A 6 -6.74 11.16 -9.83
C ASP A 6 -7.72 11.74 -8.79
N ILE A 7 -7.94 11.04 -7.67
CA ILE A 7 -8.85 11.49 -6.60
C ILE A 7 -8.09 12.29 -5.53
N LEU A 8 -7.03 11.72 -4.96
CA LEU A 8 -6.26 12.39 -3.90
C LEU A 8 -5.20 13.37 -4.41
N GLN A 9 -4.89 13.35 -5.72
CA GLN A 9 -3.90 14.23 -6.35
C GLN A 9 -2.52 14.16 -5.69
N ILE A 10 -2.09 12.94 -5.35
CA ILE A 10 -0.82 12.68 -4.69
C ILE A 10 0.27 12.48 -5.74
N GLU A 11 1.29 13.35 -5.67
CA GLU A 11 2.53 13.23 -6.40
C GLU A 11 3.29 11.95 -6.06
N LYS A 12 3.88 11.29 -7.06
CA LYS A 12 4.65 10.04 -6.87
C LYS A 12 5.84 10.24 -5.95
N GLU A 13 6.36 11.45 -5.88
CA GLU A 13 7.50 11.86 -5.09
C GLU A 13 7.24 11.68 -3.58
N LYS A 14 5.97 11.83 -3.16
CA LYS A 14 5.52 11.64 -1.78
C LYS A 14 5.26 10.18 -1.43
N MET A 15 5.27 9.30 -2.42
CA MET A 15 5.03 7.87 -2.23
C MET A 15 6.33 7.14 -1.88
N ARG A 16 6.24 6.23 -0.91
CA ARG A 16 7.33 5.32 -0.51
C ARG A 16 6.78 3.91 -0.41
N ILE A 17 7.62 2.91 -0.65
CA ILE A 17 7.21 1.52 -0.54
C ILE A 17 8.03 0.83 0.53
N GLU A 18 7.36 0.05 1.37
CA GLU A 18 7.99 -0.90 2.26
C GLU A 18 7.55 -2.31 1.88
N ALA A 19 8.49 -3.07 1.33
CA ALA A 19 8.28 -4.44 0.90
C ALA A 19 8.83 -5.43 1.93
N HIS A 20 8.04 -6.45 2.24
CA HIS A 20 8.43 -7.60 3.05
C HIS A 20 8.67 -8.79 2.13
N ILE A 21 9.87 -9.37 2.20
CA ILE A 21 10.34 -10.43 1.32
C ILE A 21 10.83 -11.64 2.11
N TYR A 22 11.01 -12.75 1.42
CA TYR A 22 11.58 -13.96 1.99
C TYR A 22 13.09 -14.06 1.74
N PRO A 23 13.84 -14.83 2.56
CA PRO A 23 15.31 -14.87 2.49
C PRO A 23 15.90 -15.27 1.13
N HIS A 24 15.16 -16.03 0.32
CA HIS A 24 15.63 -16.52 -0.99
C HIS A 24 15.37 -15.52 -2.14
N GLN A 25 14.76 -14.37 -1.86
CA GLN A 25 14.37 -13.40 -2.88
C GLN A 25 15.44 -12.32 -3.06
N SER A 26 15.74 -11.99 -4.31
CA SER A 26 16.68 -10.92 -4.65
C SER A 26 16.08 -9.54 -4.40
N LEU A 27 16.74 -8.72 -3.58
CA LEU A 27 16.31 -7.35 -3.29
C LEU A 27 16.17 -6.51 -4.58
N LEU A 28 17.08 -6.68 -5.54
CA LEU A 28 17.06 -5.94 -6.80
C LEU A 28 15.83 -6.30 -7.64
N ASN A 29 15.48 -7.59 -7.69
CA ASN A 29 14.31 -8.06 -8.42
C ASN A 29 13.03 -7.52 -7.78
N ILE A 30 12.97 -7.49 -6.45
CA ILE A 30 11.83 -6.95 -5.70
C ILE A 30 11.66 -5.45 -5.95
N LYS A 31 12.75 -4.67 -5.83
CA LYS A 31 12.70 -3.22 -6.10
C LYS A 31 12.27 -2.93 -7.53
N THR A 32 12.79 -3.69 -8.49
CA THR A 32 12.44 -3.54 -9.91
C THR A 32 10.98 -3.90 -10.18
N TYR A 33 10.49 -4.98 -9.58
CA TYR A 33 9.08 -5.38 -9.68
C TYR A 33 8.16 -4.29 -9.14
N TRP A 34 8.39 -3.82 -7.91
CA TRP A 34 7.53 -2.82 -7.29
C TRP A 34 7.63 -1.45 -7.97
N GLN A 35 8.79 -1.07 -8.50
CA GLN A 35 8.89 0.11 -9.38
C GLN A 35 8.02 -0.04 -10.63
N LYS A 36 8.07 -1.20 -11.30
CA LYS A 36 7.26 -1.45 -12.51
C LYS A 36 5.75 -1.37 -12.21
N VAL A 37 5.32 -1.93 -11.08
CA VAL A 37 3.90 -1.98 -10.69
C VAL A 37 3.37 -0.61 -10.24
N THR A 38 4.16 0.15 -9.49
CA THR A 38 3.68 1.38 -8.82
C THR A 38 4.17 2.67 -9.46
N GLY A 39 5.25 2.60 -10.23
CA GLY A 39 5.98 3.76 -10.74
C GLY A 39 6.83 4.49 -9.69
N VAL A 40 6.94 3.97 -8.46
CA VAL A 40 7.79 4.54 -7.41
C VAL A 40 9.25 4.20 -7.68
N GLN A 41 10.12 5.20 -7.61
CA GLN A 41 11.57 5.06 -7.79
C GLN A 41 12.18 4.01 -6.85
N LYS A 42 13.14 3.20 -7.33
CA LYS A 42 13.70 2.05 -6.59
C LYS A 42 14.35 2.48 -5.26
N GLU A 43 14.84 3.71 -5.20
CA GLU A 43 15.49 4.33 -4.05
C GLU A 43 14.49 4.56 -2.90
N LYS A 44 13.20 4.72 -3.23
CA LYS A 44 12.09 4.88 -2.27
C LYS A 44 11.41 3.55 -1.91
N VAL A 45 11.92 2.42 -2.44
CA VAL A 45 11.49 1.07 -2.07
C VAL A 45 12.44 0.51 -1.01
N LYS A 46 11.98 0.48 0.24
CA LYS A 46 12.66 -0.20 1.34
C LYS A 46 12.22 -1.66 1.38
N VAL A 47 13.17 -2.56 1.59
CA VAL A 47 12.94 -4.00 1.57
C VAL A 47 13.39 -4.60 2.90
N TYR A 48 12.52 -5.39 3.50
CA TYR A 48 12.75 -6.07 4.78
C TYR A 48 12.55 -7.57 4.60
N VAL A 49 13.41 -8.37 5.22
CA VAL A 49 13.25 -9.82 5.21
C VAL A 49 12.33 -10.22 6.36
N ALA A 50 11.14 -10.73 6.04
CA ALA A 50 10.14 -11.12 7.02
C ALA A 50 10.15 -12.65 7.20
N VAL A 51 10.83 -13.11 8.25
CA VAL A 51 10.79 -14.53 8.64
C VAL A 51 9.79 -14.72 9.77
N SER A 52 8.63 -15.30 9.46
CA SER A 52 7.63 -15.63 10.47
C SER A 52 8.07 -16.84 11.30
N ARG A 53 8.32 -16.62 12.60
CA ARG A 53 8.56 -17.70 13.59
C ARG A 53 7.40 -18.70 13.64
N ALA A 54 6.16 -18.19 13.55
CA ALA A 54 4.94 -19.00 13.55
C ALA A 54 4.86 -19.98 12.36
N SER A 55 5.47 -19.64 11.22
CA SER A 55 5.45 -20.52 10.04
C SER A 55 6.32 -21.77 10.21
N ARG A 56 7.31 -21.77 11.12
CA ARG A 56 8.30 -22.84 11.32
C ARG A 56 8.89 -23.40 10.01
N GLY A 57 9.00 -22.56 8.96
CA GLY A 57 9.49 -22.99 7.64
C GLY A 57 8.54 -23.92 6.87
N LYS A 58 7.31 -24.14 7.33
CA LYS A 58 6.31 -25.00 6.68
C LYS A 58 5.64 -24.34 5.45
N ARG A 59 5.76 -23.02 5.30
CA ARG A 59 5.20 -22.33 4.15
C ARG A 59 6.00 -22.66 2.89
N PRO A 60 5.33 -22.85 1.73
CA PRO A 60 6.02 -23.12 0.49
C PRO A 60 6.97 -21.95 0.16
N LYS A 61 8.18 -22.27 -0.28
CA LYS A 61 9.22 -21.27 -0.56
C LYS A 61 8.78 -20.29 -1.64
N ASN A 62 8.00 -20.72 -2.63
CA ASN A 62 7.52 -19.86 -3.71
C ASN A 62 6.25 -19.08 -3.38
N LEU A 63 5.82 -19.06 -2.12
CA LEU A 63 4.66 -18.26 -1.70
C LEU A 63 4.99 -16.78 -1.81
N LEU A 64 4.24 -16.03 -2.62
CA LEU A 64 4.45 -14.60 -2.89
C LEU A 64 5.85 -14.32 -3.47
N PRO A 65 6.08 -14.62 -4.76
CA PRO A 65 7.40 -14.51 -5.41
C PRO A 65 7.99 -13.08 -5.41
N HIS A 66 7.15 -12.08 -5.16
CA HIS A 66 7.54 -10.67 -5.04
C HIS A 66 7.32 -10.08 -3.65
N GLY A 67 7.07 -10.95 -2.66
CA GLY A 67 6.72 -10.56 -1.30
C GLY A 67 5.40 -9.80 -1.22
N THR A 68 5.23 -9.04 -0.14
CA THR A 68 4.13 -8.08 0.02
C THR A 68 4.69 -6.69 0.13
N ALA A 69 3.97 -5.67 -0.33
CA ALA A 69 4.42 -4.29 -0.19
C ALA A 69 3.30 -3.39 0.32
N TYR A 70 3.68 -2.45 1.19
CA TYR A 70 2.82 -1.37 1.64
C TYR A 70 3.26 -0.08 0.98
N LEU A 71 2.32 0.64 0.37
CA LEU A 71 2.54 1.99 -0.11
C LEU A 71 2.28 2.97 1.03
N LYS A 72 3.30 3.73 1.40
CA LYS A 72 3.24 4.76 2.42
C LYS A 72 3.18 6.14 1.77
N ILE A 73 2.21 6.93 2.21
CA ILE A 73 2.10 8.35 1.93
C ILE A 73 2.14 9.05 3.28
N SER A 74 3.09 9.95 3.46
CA SER A 74 3.24 10.71 4.69
C SER A 74 2.82 12.14 4.44
N GLY A 75 1.68 12.55 4.98
CA GLY A 75 1.21 13.92 4.84
C GLY A 75 -0.10 14.14 5.61
N ARG A 76 -0.13 15.24 6.37
CA ARG A 76 -1.28 15.59 7.22
C ARG A 76 -2.51 15.91 6.37
N GLN A 77 -2.32 16.64 5.28
CA GLN A 77 -3.42 17.06 4.41
C GLN A 77 -4.06 15.85 3.73
N GLU A 78 -3.25 14.93 3.21
CA GLU A 78 -3.69 13.69 2.57
C GLU A 78 -4.49 12.81 3.53
N PHE A 79 -4.05 12.72 4.79
CA PHE A 79 -4.78 12.01 5.84
C PHE A 79 -6.16 12.62 6.09
N PHE A 80 -6.25 13.94 6.32
CA PHE A 80 -7.53 14.59 6.57
C PHE A 80 -8.47 14.62 5.36
N LYS A 81 -7.94 14.63 4.13
CA LYS A 81 -8.74 14.45 2.91
C LYS A 81 -9.47 13.11 2.91
N VAL A 82 -8.75 12.02 3.19
CA VAL A 82 -9.35 10.68 3.28
C VAL A 82 -10.38 10.62 4.40
N LEU A 83 -10.08 11.22 5.57
CA LEU A 83 -11.02 11.28 6.68
C LEU A 83 -12.31 12.05 6.30
N GLY A 84 -12.18 13.17 5.58
CA GLY A 84 -13.32 13.94 5.09
C GLY A 84 -14.18 13.17 4.10
N PHE A 85 -13.59 12.37 3.21
CA PHE A 85 -14.35 11.49 2.32
C PHE A 85 -15.13 10.42 3.09
N ILE A 86 -14.50 9.80 4.10
CA ILE A 86 -15.17 8.81 4.95
C ILE A 86 -16.36 9.45 5.68
N ASP A 87 -16.15 10.63 6.29
CA ASP A 87 -17.21 11.36 6.98
C ASP A 87 -18.37 11.72 6.05
N GLY A 88 -18.06 12.18 4.83
CA GLY A 88 -19.05 12.46 3.79
C GLY A 88 -19.87 11.23 3.39
N LEU A 89 -19.21 10.08 3.19
CA LEU A 89 -19.88 8.82 2.86
C LEU A 89 -20.80 8.35 3.99
N VAL A 90 -20.33 8.40 5.24
CA VAL A 90 -21.13 8.01 6.42
C VAL A 90 -22.37 8.90 6.54
N LYS A 91 -22.23 10.22 6.39
CA LYS A 91 -23.36 11.16 6.42
C LYS A 91 -24.36 10.90 5.29
N GLY A 92 -23.86 10.61 4.08
CA GLY A 92 -24.70 10.27 2.93
C GLY A 92 -25.55 9.02 3.21
N ILE A 93 -24.92 7.93 3.66
CA ILE A 93 -25.60 6.67 3.98
C ILE A 93 -26.67 6.87 5.05
N ILE A 94 -26.35 7.57 6.14
CA ILE A 94 -27.28 7.83 7.24
C ILE A 94 -28.50 8.65 6.77
N ASN A 95 -28.27 9.64 5.89
CA ASN A 95 -29.36 10.47 5.38
C ASN A 95 -30.29 9.67 4.44
N GLU A 96 -29.75 8.81 3.58
CA GLU A 96 -30.55 7.89 2.76
C GLU A 96 -31.37 6.92 3.62
N THR A 97 -30.82 6.45 4.74
CA THR A 97 -31.56 5.54 5.64
C THR A 97 -32.73 6.23 6.34
N LYS A 98 -32.64 7.54 6.60
CA LYS A 98 -33.71 8.35 7.20
C LYS A 98 -34.81 8.77 6.21
N LEU A 99 -34.52 8.77 4.92
CA LEU A 99 -35.49 9.08 3.85
C LEU A 99 -36.40 7.88 3.51
N CYS A 100 -35.99 6.66 3.88
CA CYS A 100 -36.77 5.44 3.69
C CYS A 100 -37.61 5.03 4.92
N GLN A 101 -37.67 5.87 5.96
CA GLN A 101 -38.53 5.72 7.14
C GLN A 101 -39.59 6.82 7.16
#